data_AF-A0A2B7YLP3-F1
#
_entry.id   AF-A0A2B7YLP3-F1
#
_cell.length_a   1.000
_cell.length_b   1.000
_cell.length_c   1.000
_cell.angle_alpha   90.00
_cell.angle_beta   90.00
_cell.angle_gamma   90.00
#
_symmetry.space_group_name_H-M   'P 1'
#
loop_
_entity.id
_entity.type
_entity.pdbx_description
1 polymer ?
#
loop_
_entity_poly.entity_id
_entity_poly.type
_entity_poly.pdbx_seq_one_letter_code
_entity_poly.pdbx_strand_id
1 'polypeptide(L)'
;MKKLLIALLLFSACGKEVEKEVKVIDKFKTEAYTRIYATYQLFGKNRIPVIRSEYVPKKYYLKVEWIEVKTKEIEINADEFESTKLGDIKIIKVEE
;
A
#
# COMPACT_ATOMS: atom_id res chain seq x y z
N MET A 1 11.54 8.19 -33.08
CA MET A 1 10.26 7.70 -33.64
C MET A 1 10.10 6.21 -33.35
N LYS A 2 8.94 5.88 -32.77
CA LYS A 2 8.27 4.57 -32.67
C LYS A 2 8.92 3.47 -31.80
N LYS A 3 8.02 2.85 -31.02
CA LYS A 3 8.05 1.57 -30.26
C LYS A 3 8.14 1.84 -28.75
N LEU A 4 7.15 1.52 -27.91
CA LEU A 4 6.02 0.60 -28.02
C LEU A 4 4.85 1.12 -27.19
N LEU A 5 3.70 1.28 -27.84
CA LEU A 5 2.39 1.25 -27.20
C LEU A 5 2.19 -0.18 -26.70
N ILE A 6 2.40 -0.42 -25.41
CA ILE A 6 1.77 -1.54 -24.72
C ILE A 6 0.59 -0.94 -23.97
N ALA A 7 -0.51 -0.88 -24.71
CA ALA A 7 -1.82 -0.66 -24.15
C ALA A 7 -2.17 -1.84 -23.24
N LEU A 8 -2.66 -1.49 -22.05
CA LEU A 8 -3.82 -2.06 -21.37
C LEU A 8 -4.17 -3.52 -21.70
N LEU A 9 -4.18 -4.36 -20.67
CA LEU A 9 -5.20 -5.37 -20.33
C LEU A 9 -4.63 -6.19 -19.16
N LEU A 10 -5.47 -6.54 -18.17
CA LEU A 10 -5.15 -7.04 -16.81
C LEU A 10 -4.98 -5.85 -15.85
N PHE A 11 -5.90 -5.48 -14.95
CA PHE A 11 -6.55 -6.31 -13.94
C PHE A 11 -7.96 -5.80 -13.60
N SER A 12 -8.97 -6.49 -14.11
CA SER A 12 -10.35 -6.42 -13.63
C SER A 12 -10.58 -7.50 -12.57
N ALA A 13 -9.99 -7.33 -11.37
CA ALA A 13 -10.46 -7.87 -10.09
C ALA A 13 -9.41 -7.63 -8.97
N CYS A 14 -9.88 -7.03 -7.87
CA CYS A 14 -9.22 -6.89 -6.56
C CYS A 14 -8.07 -5.87 -6.44
N GLY A 15 -8.44 -4.63 -6.09
CA GLY A 15 -7.51 -3.57 -5.70
C GLY A 15 -6.81 -2.94 -6.90
N LYS A 16 -7.07 -1.66 -7.18
CA LYS A 16 -6.20 -0.92 -8.09
C LYS A 16 -4.82 -0.87 -7.42
N GLU A 17 -3.89 -1.70 -7.88
CA GLU A 17 -2.47 -1.55 -7.56
C GLU A 17 -2.02 -0.24 -8.19
N VAL A 18 -1.97 0.81 -7.38
CA VAL A 18 -1.46 2.12 -7.79
C VAL A 18 0.01 2.12 -7.41
N GLU A 19 0.89 2.19 -8.40
CA GLU A 19 2.30 2.47 -8.17
C GLU A 19 2.42 3.85 -7.51
N LYS A 20 2.87 3.88 -6.26
CA LYS A 20 3.15 5.12 -5.52
C LYS A 20 4.64 5.24 -5.29
N GLU A 21 5.18 6.43 -5.53
CA GLU A 21 6.51 6.75 -5.04
C GLU A 21 6.46 6.83 -3.51
N VAL A 22 7.28 6.01 -2.86
CA VAL A 22 7.31 5.89 -1.40
C VAL A 22 8.68 6.25 -0.86
N LYS A 23 8.70 6.99 0.24
CA LYS A 23 9.90 7.25 1.02
C LYS A 23 9.98 6.24 2.14
N VAL A 24 11.06 5.46 2.19
CA VAL A 24 11.32 4.56 3.32
C VAL A 24 11.76 5.41 4.51
N ILE A 25 10.97 5.38 5.59
CA ILE A 25 11.23 6.15 6.81
C ILE A 25 11.87 5.31 7.92
N ASP A 26 11.62 4.00 7.94
CA ASP A 26 12.21 3.10 8.93
C ASP A 26 12.28 1.66 8.44
N LYS A 27 13.15 0.85 9.05
CA LYS A 27 13.34 -0.57 8.78
C LYS A 27 13.43 -1.33 10.09
N PHE A 28 12.59 -2.35 10.25
CA PHE A 28 12.67 -3.24 11.40
C PHE A 28 12.49 -4.69 10.99
N LYS A 29 13.03 -5.57 11.84
CA LYS A 29 12.97 -7.01 11.65
C LYS A 29 12.47 -7.67 12.92
N THR A 30 11.79 -8.79 12.75
CA THR A 30 11.54 -9.74 13.84
C THR A 30 12.41 -10.95 13.62
N GLU A 31 13.19 -11.33 14.63
CA GLU A 31 13.96 -12.56 14.60
C GLU A 31 13.02 -13.78 14.58
N ALA A 32 13.57 -14.91 14.13
CA ALA A 32 12.82 -16.17 14.13
C ALA A 32 12.66 -16.64 15.58
N TYR A 33 11.47 -17.15 15.90
CA TYR A 33 11.20 -17.71 17.21
C TYR A 33 10.22 -18.87 17.08
N THR A 34 10.28 -19.78 18.04
CA THR A 34 9.30 -20.86 18.17
C THR A 34 8.25 -20.42 19.17
N ARG A 35 7.00 -20.31 18.73
CA ARG A 35 5.87 -20.05 19.61
C ARG A 35 5.37 -21.39 20.15
N ILE A 36 5.36 -21.52 21.47
CA ILE A 36 4.75 -22.67 22.15
C ILE A 36 3.45 -22.19 22.78
N TYR A 37 2.35 -22.88 22.50
CA TYR A 37 1.05 -22.56 23.08
C TYR A 37 0.25 -23.83 23.37
N ALA A 38 -0.61 -23.75 24.37
CA ALA A 38 -1.58 -24.78 24.66
C ALA A 38 -2.85 -24.51 23.86
N THR A 39 -3.34 -25.54 23.17
CA THR A 39 -4.69 -25.56 22.61
C THR A 39 -5.45 -26.73 23.21
N TYR A 40 -6.78 -26.72 23.16
CA TYR A 40 -7.58 -27.88 23.50
C TYR A 40 -8.00 -28.60 22.23
N GLN A 41 -7.80 -29.93 22.19
CA GLN A 41 -8.34 -30.78 21.15
C GLN A 41 -9.45 -31.65 21.71
N LEU A 42 -10.49 -31.88 20.90
CA LEU A 42 -11.57 -32.80 21.22
C LEU A 42 -11.12 -34.23 20.94
N PHE A 43 -11.17 -35.07 21.96
CA PHE A 43 -11.00 -36.52 21.88
C PHE A 43 -12.26 -37.18 22.44
N GLY A 44 -13.15 -37.60 21.54
CA GLY A 44 -14.48 -38.05 21.91
C GLY A 44 -15.28 -36.92 22.57
N LYS A 45 -15.74 -37.13 23.81
CA LYS A 45 -16.48 -36.12 24.61
C LYS A 45 -15.57 -35.23 25.49
N ASN A 46 -14.28 -35.49 25.52
CA ASN A 46 -13.33 -34.80 26.40
C ASN A 46 -12.50 -33.76 25.63
N ARG A 47 -12.18 -32.64 26.28
CA ARG A 47 -11.20 -31.66 25.79
C ARG A 47 -9.86 -31.92 26.46
N ILE A 48 -8.85 -32.27 25.67
CA ILE A 48 -7.51 -32.56 26.15
C ILE A 48 -6.61 -31.36 25.82
N PRO A 49 -5.83 -30.83 26.78
CA PRO A 49 -4.82 -29.82 26.49
C PRO A 49 -3.69 -30.45 25.67
N VAL A 50 -3.37 -29.85 24.54
CA VAL A 50 -2.30 -30.27 23.64
C VAL A 50 -1.35 -29.10 23.47
N ILE A 51 -0.07 -29.34 23.75
CA ILE A 51 0.98 -28.37 23.51
C ILE A 51 1.31 -28.41 22.02
N ARG A 52 1.24 -27.26 21.37
CA ARG A 52 1.68 -27.08 19.99
C ARG A 52 2.89 -26.18 19.97
N SER A 53 3.79 -26.49 19.04
CA SER A 53 4.89 -25.61 18.66
C SER A 53 4.65 -25.15 17.24
N GLU A 54 4.88 -23.87 17.00
CA GLU A 54 4.78 -23.25 15.69
C GLU A 54 6.05 -22.44 15.46
N TYR A 55 6.74 -22.73 14.35
CA TYR A 55 7.90 -21.97 13.94
C TYR A 55 7.46 -20.69 13.24
N VAL A 56 7.83 -19.54 13.82
CA VAL A 56 7.58 -18.23 13.22
C VAL A 56 8.87 -17.76 12.53
N PRO A 57 8.90 -17.64 11.20
CA PRO A 57 10.10 -17.24 10.47
C PRO A 57 10.43 -15.77 10.68
N LYS A 58 11.67 -15.38 10.35
CA LYS A 58 12.09 -13.98 10.32
C LYS A 58 11.18 -13.17 9.39
N LYS A 59 10.79 -11.97 9.81
CA LYS A 59 10.02 -11.04 8.98
C LYS A 59 10.75 -9.71 8.89
N TYR A 60 10.66 -9.10 7.71
CA TYR A 60 11.28 -7.82 7.39
C TYR A 60 10.18 -6.82 7.06
N TYR A 61 10.25 -5.64 7.66
CA TYR A 61 9.24 -4.61 7.51
C TYR A 61 9.89 -3.30 7.09
N LEU A 62 9.24 -2.64 6.13
CA LEU A 62 9.55 -1.27 5.75
C LEU A 62 8.41 -0.38 6.23
N LYS A 63 8.74 0.62 7.04
CA LYS A 63 7.82 1.71 7.30
C LYS A 63 8.02 2.72 6.18
N VAL A 64 6.96 2.99 5.43
CA VAL A 64 7.00 3.90 4.29
C VAL A 64 6.03 5.05 4.51
N GLU A 65 6.41 6.23 4.05
CA GLU A 65 5.56 7.39 3.93
C GLU A 65 5.34 7.64 2.43
N TRP A 66 4.09 7.84 2.01
CA TRP A 66 3.78 8.22 0.64
C TRP A 66 3.35 9.67 0.59
N ILE A 67 3.87 10.40 -0.40
CA ILE A 67 3.39 11.73 -0.72
C ILE A 67 2.20 11.53 -1.66
N GLU A 68 1.01 11.93 -1.24
CA GLU A 68 -0.18 11.84 -2.08
C GLU A 68 -0.12 12.95 -3.12
N VAL A 69 0.46 12.66 -4.29
CA VAL A 69 0.38 13.55 -5.45
C VAL A 69 -1.05 13.49 -5.98
N LYS A 70 -1.93 14.34 -5.42
CA LYS A 70 -3.30 14.52 -5.90
C LYS A 70 -3.25 15.43 -7.13
N THR A 71 -3.35 14.86 -8.33
CA THR A 71 -3.71 15.61 -9.54
C THR A 71 -5.23 15.79 -9.54
N LYS A 72 -5.69 17.05 -9.47
CA LYS A 72 -7.10 17.40 -9.59
C LYS A 72 -7.26 18.29 -10.80
N GLU A 73 -8.16 17.91 -11.70
CA GLU A 73 -8.64 18.81 -12.73
C GLU A 73 -9.57 19.82 -12.08
N ILE A 74 -9.29 21.10 -12.30
CA ILE A 74 -10.09 22.21 -11.81
C ILE A 74 -10.58 22.99 -13.02
N GLU A 75 -11.84 23.40 -12.98
CA GLU A 75 -12.36 24.33 -13.96
C GLU A 75 -11.86 25.73 -13.60
N ILE A 76 -11.21 26.39 -14.56
CA ILE A 76 -10.71 27.76 -14.45
C ILE A 76 -11.27 28.59 -15.59
N ASN A 77 -11.28 29.91 -15.44
CA ASN A 77 -11.72 30.81 -16.51
C ASN A 77 -10.64 30.96 -17.61
N ALA A 78 -11.04 31.52 -18.76
CA ALA A 78 -10.15 31.66 -19.92
C ALA A 78 -8.92 32.55 -19.64
N ASP A 79 -9.10 33.64 -18.87
CA ASP A 79 -8.01 34.56 -18.54
C ASP A 79 -6.95 33.91 -17.63
N GLU A 80 -7.38 33.08 -16.67
CA GLU A 80 -6.49 32.29 -15.83
C GLU A 80 -5.80 31.19 -16.63
N PHE A 81 -6.47 30.59 -17.61
CA PHE A 81 -5.86 29.59 -18.48
C PHE A 81 -4.70 30.18 -19.29
N GLU A 82 -4.94 31.28 -20.01
CA GLU A 82 -3.93 31.94 -20.85
C GLU A 82 -2.74 32.48 -20.05
N SER A 83 -2.97 32.88 -18.79
CA SER A 83 -1.91 33.40 -17.91
C SER A 83 -1.11 32.33 -17.17
N THR A 84 -1.54 31.07 -17.17
CA THR A 84 -0.87 29.98 -16.43
C THR A 84 0.13 29.24 -17.31
N LYS A 85 1.34 29.03 -16.82
CA LYS A 85 2.36 28.20 -17.46
C LYS A 85 2.50 26.85 -16.75
N LEU A 86 2.90 25.84 -17.52
CA LEU A 86 3.22 24.52 -16.97
C LEU A 86 4.34 24.64 -15.92
N GLY A 87 4.06 24.21 -14.70
CA GLY A 87 4.99 24.29 -13.56
C GLY A 87 4.77 25.49 -12.64
N ASP A 88 3.81 26.37 -12.91
CA ASP A 88 3.43 27.45 -11.99
C ASP A 88 2.85 26.90 -10.68
N ILE A 89 3.25 27.51 -9.56
CA ILE A 89 2.75 27.17 -8.23
C ILE A 89 1.61 28.13 -7.87
N LYS A 90 0.38 27.60 -7.80
CA LYS A 90 -0.81 28.36 -7.38
C LYS A 90 -1.42 27.75 -6.13
N ILE A 91 -1.83 28.60 -5.19
CA ILE A 91 -2.61 28.20 -4.02
C ILE A 91 -4.09 28.26 -4.42
N ILE A 92 -4.74 27.10 -4.52
CA ILE A 92 -6.12 26.99 -4.96
C ILE A 92 -6.91 26.33 -3.83
N LYS A 93 -8.07 26.89 -3.48
CA LYS A 93 -8.98 26.27 -2.51
C LYS A 93 -9.71 25.15 -3.22
N VAL A 94 -9.49 23.93 -2.74
CA VAL A 94 -10.11 22.73 -3.27
C VAL A 94 -11.05 22.19 -2.21
N GLU A 95 -12.35 22.12 -2.51
CA GLU A 95 -13.30 21.36 -1.69
C GLU A 95 -13.10 19.85 -1.94
N GLU A 96 -13.01 19.07 -0.86
CA GLU A 96 -12.88 17.59 -0.89
C GLU A 96 -14.23 16.89 -1.06
#